data_AF-A0A833V9J6-F1
#
_entry.id   AF-A0A833V9J6-F1
#
_cell.length_a   1.000
_cell.length_b   1.000
_cell.length_c   1.000
_cell.angle_alpha   90.00
_cell.angle_beta   90.00
_cell.angle_gamma   90.00
#
_symmetry.space_group_name_H-M   'P 1'
#
loop_
_entity.id
_entity.type
_entity.pdbx_description
1 polymer ?
#
loop_
_entity_poly.entity_id
_entity_poly.type
_entity_poly.pdbx_seq_one_letter_code
_entity_poly.pdbx_strand_id
1 'polypeptide(L)'
;MTLRSFPSGIRNCYTLRSLTIGSKYFVRAAFMYGNYDNLNKLPIFDIHLGPNWDTVRTSTYEIYLTEIIVMTTSDYLQGTPFISALELRPLETSIYKDANSTQSLVSYHRLNLGANDYLRYPYDPYDRFWDNFTLDTWTNISTSSTVSPDTEYATPSLVMQTAATTLNTKQSLDLPPWTSKNETDIPRTFFREFDIFVNGDLAFNSIVPSKLHSGFTKCTHTGNTIYNVSLKATSNSTLPPLLNAFEIYAIKPTRVGDNPLVPLKLSVLLDIKPLTKLDVERSVASLSH
;
A
#
# COMPACT_ATOMS: atom_id res chain seq x y z
N MET A 1 -1.46 -13.07 23.59
CA MET A 1 -0.76 -13.50 22.37
C MET A 1 0.08 -14.72 22.72
N THR A 2 0.22 -15.69 21.82
CA THR A 2 1.03 -16.91 22.00
C THR A 2 2.06 -17.01 20.88
N LEU A 3 3.17 -17.72 21.10
CA LEU A 3 4.15 -18.01 20.04
C LEU A 3 4.56 -19.48 20.05
N ARG A 4 5.11 -19.94 18.92
CA ARG A 4 5.79 -21.24 18.82
C ARG A 4 7.28 -20.99 18.67
N SER A 5 8.07 -21.56 19.57
CA SER A 5 9.53 -21.52 19.55
C SER A 5 10.11 -22.88 19.12
N PHE A 6 11.31 -22.82 18.53
CA PHE A 6 12.15 -23.93 18.11
C PHE A 6 13.57 -23.69 18.66
N PRO A 7 13.87 -24.19 19.86
CA PRO A 7 15.18 -23.99 20.50
C PRO A 7 16.30 -24.88 19.92
N SER A 8 15.98 -25.72 18.93
CA SER A 8 16.90 -26.68 18.33
C SER A 8 16.72 -26.75 16.81
N GLY A 9 17.79 -27.16 16.11
CA GLY A 9 17.82 -27.24 14.65
C GLY A 9 18.26 -25.93 14.00
N ILE A 10 19.00 -26.05 12.88
CA ILE A 10 19.53 -24.89 12.13
C ILE A 10 18.39 -24.19 11.35
N ARG A 11 17.41 -24.96 10.89
CA ARG A 11 16.18 -24.48 10.22
C ARG A 11 14.99 -25.30 10.70
N ASN A 12 13.87 -24.66 10.98
CA ASN A 12 12.60 -25.33 11.30
C ASN A 12 11.58 -25.06 10.19
N CYS A 13 10.88 -26.10 9.75
CA CYS A 13 10.01 -26.07 8.58
C CYS A 13 8.53 -26.20 8.96
N TYR A 14 7.71 -25.29 8.45
CA TYR A 14 6.25 -25.35 8.47
C TYR A 14 5.74 -25.78 7.10
N THR A 15 5.08 -26.94 7.03
CA THR A 15 4.31 -27.31 5.83
C THR A 15 2.97 -26.55 5.82
N LEU A 16 2.83 -25.64 4.86
CA LEU A 16 1.59 -24.93 4.56
C LEU A 16 0.67 -25.86 3.77
N ARG A 17 -0.21 -26.56 4.49
CA ARG A 17 -1.18 -27.48 3.90
C ARG A 17 -2.17 -26.74 3.00
N SER A 18 -2.66 -27.43 1.97
CA SER A 18 -3.65 -26.93 1.00
C SER A 18 -3.17 -25.77 0.09
N LEU A 19 -1.86 -25.67 -0.15
CA LEU A 19 -1.33 -24.85 -1.24
C LEU A 19 -1.47 -25.55 -2.59
N THR A 20 -1.88 -24.79 -3.60
CA THR A 20 -1.92 -25.20 -5.01
C THR A 20 -0.70 -24.64 -5.71
N ILE A 21 0.20 -25.50 -6.19
CA ILE A 21 1.43 -25.10 -6.88
C ILE A 21 1.07 -24.24 -8.10
N GLY A 22 1.79 -23.13 -8.29
CA GLY A 22 1.52 -22.13 -9.34
C GLY A 22 0.42 -21.13 -8.99
N SER A 23 -0.36 -21.35 -7.93
CA SER A 23 -1.30 -20.34 -7.42
C SER A 23 -0.58 -19.27 -6.59
N LYS A 24 -1.19 -18.09 -6.56
CA LYS A 24 -0.67 -16.88 -5.90
C LYS A 24 -1.26 -16.75 -4.51
N TYR A 25 -0.43 -16.35 -3.55
CA TYR A 25 -0.83 -16.23 -2.16
C TYR A 25 -0.24 -14.97 -1.53
N PHE A 26 -1.02 -14.39 -0.63
CA PHE A 26 -0.59 -13.40 0.33
C PHE A 26 -0.22 -14.13 1.62
N VAL A 27 1.04 -14.02 2.04
CA VAL A 27 1.57 -14.65 3.25
C VAL A 27 1.98 -13.56 4.21
N ARG A 28 1.43 -13.58 5.41
CA ARG A 28 1.73 -12.62 6.49
C ARG A 28 2.31 -13.38 7.67
N ALA A 29 3.51 -13.00 8.11
CA ALA A 29 4.18 -13.58 9.26
C ALA A 29 4.43 -12.51 10.33
N ALA A 30 4.08 -12.82 11.58
CA ALA A 30 4.17 -11.89 12.71
C ALA A 30 5.06 -12.46 13.82
N PHE A 31 5.93 -11.61 14.37
CA PHE A 31 6.95 -11.96 15.36
C PHE A 31 6.96 -10.95 16.49
N MET A 32 6.46 -11.35 17.66
CA MET A 32 6.60 -10.63 18.92
C MET A 32 7.49 -11.45 19.86
N TYR A 33 8.67 -10.93 20.22
CA TYR A 33 9.61 -11.68 21.07
C TYR A 33 9.14 -11.77 22.52
N GLY A 34 8.72 -10.66 23.12
CA GLY A 34 8.14 -10.63 24.47
C GLY A 34 9.03 -11.20 25.58
N ASN A 35 10.35 -11.34 25.35
CA ASN A 35 11.29 -12.01 26.24
C ASN A 35 10.88 -13.45 26.64
N TYR A 36 10.28 -14.21 25.72
CA TYR A 36 9.67 -15.53 26.03
C TYR A 36 10.66 -16.58 26.59
N ASP A 37 11.95 -16.43 26.32
CA ASP A 37 13.03 -17.32 26.76
C ASP A 37 13.77 -16.79 28.01
N ASN A 38 13.38 -15.62 28.53
CA ASN A 38 14.02 -14.88 29.62
C ASN A 38 15.49 -14.49 29.36
N LEU A 39 16.01 -14.59 28.13
CA LEU A 39 17.40 -14.24 27.80
C LEU A 39 17.61 -12.74 27.58
N ASN A 40 16.52 -11.98 27.41
CA ASN A 40 16.49 -10.55 27.07
C ASN A 40 17.41 -10.18 25.90
N LYS A 41 17.50 -11.07 24.90
CA LYS A 41 18.39 -10.96 23.76
C LYS A 41 17.58 -11.06 22.47
N LEU A 42 17.35 -9.91 21.83
CA LEU A 42 16.60 -9.81 20.58
C LEU A 42 17.21 -10.71 19.49
N PRO A 43 16.51 -11.76 19.02
CA PRO A 43 16.99 -12.54 17.89
C PRO A 43 16.81 -11.79 16.56
N ILE A 44 17.76 -11.98 15.67
CA ILE A 44 17.71 -11.58 14.25
C ILE A 44 17.90 -12.85 13.44
N PHE A 45 17.05 -13.07 12.44
CA PHE A 45 17.03 -14.32 11.69
C PHE A 45 16.31 -14.19 10.34
N ASP A 46 16.59 -15.11 9.43
CA ASP A 46 15.94 -15.16 8.13
C ASP A 46 14.77 -16.16 8.11
N ILE A 47 13.66 -15.71 7.55
CA ILE A 47 12.55 -16.58 7.14
C ILE A 47 12.63 -16.85 5.64
N HIS A 48 12.21 -18.03 5.23
CA HIS A 48 12.26 -18.48 3.84
C HIS A 48 10.90 -19.05 3.42
N LEU A 49 10.41 -18.70 2.24
CA LEU A 49 9.20 -19.26 1.64
C LEU A 49 9.54 -19.81 0.26
N GLY A 50 9.84 -21.11 0.22
CA GLY A 50 10.58 -21.74 -0.86
C GLY A 50 11.90 -20.99 -1.12
N PRO A 51 12.12 -20.44 -2.33
CA PRO A 51 13.32 -19.68 -2.66
C PRO A 51 13.35 -18.22 -2.14
N ASN A 52 12.22 -17.66 -1.75
CA ASN A 52 12.12 -16.27 -1.28
C ASN A 52 12.55 -16.19 0.19
N TRP A 53 13.13 -15.07 0.62
CA TRP A 53 13.56 -14.91 2.01
C TRP A 53 13.43 -13.46 2.51
N ASP A 54 13.38 -13.30 3.84
CA ASP A 54 13.34 -11.99 4.52
C ASP A 54 13.99 -12.03 5.91
N THR A 55 14.61 -10.93 6.34
CA THR A 55 15.34 -10.87 7.62
C THR A 55 14.50 -10.21 8.71
N VAL A 56 13.97 -11.04 9.60
CA VAL A 56 13.22 -10.62 10.79
C VAL A 56 14.16 -9.94 11.78
N ARG A 57 13.82 -8.70 12.14
CA ARG A 57 14.47 -7.94 13.22
C ARG A 57 13.44 -7.73 14.33
N THR A 58 13.59 -8.47 15.42
CA THR A 58 12.58 -8.47 16.49
C THR A 58 12.72 -7.27 17.42
N SER A 59 11.60 -6.87 18.02
CA SER A 59 11.51 -5.90 19.12
C SER A 59 10.99 -6.61 20.37
N THR A 60 11.29 -6.08 21.56
CA THR A 60 10.80 -6.66 22.83
C THR A 60 9.28 -6.53 22.95
N TYR A 61 8.73 -5.39 22.52
CA TYR A 61 7.34 -5.01 22.75
C TYR A 61 6.53 -4.81 21.47
N GLU A 62 7.19 -4.62 20.32
CA GLU A 62 6.51 -4.40 19.03
C GLU A 62 6.47 -5.70 18.22
N ILE A 63 5.43 -5.81 17.39
CA ILE A 63 5.28 -6.90 16.44
C ILE A 63 6.08 -6.55 15.19
N TYR A 64 7.11 -7.34 14.87
CA TYR A 64 7.67 -7.32 13.52
C TYR A 64 6.68 -8.06 12.60
N LEU A 65 6.16 -7.37 11.60
CA LEU A 65 5.23 -7.89 10.60
C LEU A 65 5.91 -7.86 9.23
N THR A 66 5.82 -8.95 8.48
CA THR A 66 6.23 -9.01 7.07
C THR A 66 5.12 -9.65 6.24
N GLU A 67 4.81 -9.04 5.11
CA GLU A 67 3.80 -9.51 4.17
C GLU A 67 4.44 -9.76 2.80
N ILE A 68 4.24 -10.95 2.24
CA ILE A 68 4.87 -11.41 1.00
C ILE A 68 3.78 -11.90 0.04
N ILE A 69 3.77 -11.36 -1.18
CA ILE A 69 2.98 -11.86 -2.30
C ILE A 69 3.88 -12.78 -3.12
N VAL A 70 3.50 -14.05 -3.23
CA VAL A 70 4.31 -15.08 -3.88
C VAL A 70 3.46 -15.98 -4.78
N MET A 71 4.04 -16.44 -5.89
CA MET A 71 3.53 -17.59 -6.62
C MET A 71 4.20 -18.86 -6.07
N THR A 72 3.42 -19.80 -5.57
CA THR A 72 3.98 -20.94 -4.83
C THR A 72 4.68 -21.94 -5.75
N THR A 73 5.96 -22.17 -5.48
CA THR A 73 6.80 -23.21 -6.07
C THR A 73 7.13 -24.33 -5.08
N SER A 74 6.68 -24.19 -3.84
CA SER A 74 6.94 -25.06 -2.69
C SER A 74 5.79 -24.93 -1.68
N ASP A 75 5.59 -25.96 -0.86
CA ASP A 75 4.59 -26.03 0.20
C ASP A 75 5.14 -25.76 1.61
N TYR A 76 6.42 -25.38 1.74
CA TYR A 76 7.06 -25.15 3.06
C TYR A 76 7.62 -23.74 3.26
N LEU A 77 7.49 -23.27 4.51
CA LEU A 77 8.15 -22.07 5.05
C LEU A 77 9.22 -22.50 6.07
N GLN A 78 10.43 -21.94 6.00
CA GLN A 78 11.53 -22.25 6.92
C GLN A 78 11.93 -21.03 7.77
N GLY A 79 12.28 -21.22 9.03
CA GLY A 79 12.80 -20.15 9.89
C GLY A 79 13.22 -20.65 11.27
N THR A 80 13.93 -19.82 12.03
CA THR A 80 14.45 -20.12 13.38
C THR A 80 14.63 -18.79 14.12
N PRO A 81 14.22 -18.58 15.38
CA PRO A 81 13.79 -19.57 16.36
C PRO A 81 12.31 -19.51 16.75
N PHE A 82 11.50 -18.54 16.31
CA PHE A 82 10.08 -18.51 16.68
C PHE A 82 9.17 -17.84 15.65
N ILE A 83 7.85 -18.00 15.80
CA ILE A 83 6.81 -17.22 15.11
C ILE A 83 5.61 -17.04 16.05
N SER A 84 4.92 -15.89 15.95
CA SER A 84 3.72 -15.61 16.74
C SER A 84 2.42 -15.86 15.96
N ALA A 85 2.39 -15.49 14.68
CA ALA A 85 1.29 -15.82 13.77
C ALA A 85 1.79 -16.02 12.34
N LEU A 86 1.07 -16.87 11.58
CA LEU A 86 1.28 -17.10 10.17
C LEU A 86 -0.09 -17.17 9.49
N GLU A 87 -0.39 -16.19 8.65
CA GLU A 87 -1.64 -16.08 7.90
C GLU A 87 -1.37 -16.29 6.41
N LEU A 88 -2.32 -16.94 5.74
CA LEU A 88 -2.26 -17.30 4.33
C LEU A 88 -3.60 -16.98 3.68
N ARG A 89 -3.61 -16.12 2.67
CA ARG A 89 -4.80 -15.81 1.86
C ARG A 89 -4.52 -16.15 0.39
N PRO A 90 -5.40 -16.88 -0.31
CA PRO A 90 -5.29 -17.04 -1.75
C PRO A 90 -5.50 -15.68 -2.44
N LEU A 91 -4.78 -15.44 -3.53
CA LEU A 91 -4.97 -14.29 -4.40
C LEU A 91 -5.34 -14.75 -5.80
N GLU A 92 -6.15 -13.96 -6.48
CA GLU A 92 -6.39 -14.15 -7.92
C GLU A 92 -5.08 -14.06 -8.70
N THR A 93 -4.93 -14.88 -9.74
CA THR A 93 -3.69 -14.93 -10.52
C THR A 93 -3.45 -13.65 -11.33
N SER A 94 -4.53 -12.94 -11.66
CA SER A 94 -4.56 -11.67 -12.41
C SER A 94 -3.99 -10.47 -11.63
N ILE A 95 -4.16 -10.43 -10.31
CA ILE A 95 -3.71 -9.31 -9.47
C ILE A 95 -2.23 -9.47 -9.07
N TYR A 96 -1.50 -8.38 -8.89
CA TYR A 96 -0.06 -8.35 -8.62
C TYR A 96 0.74 -9.20 -9.63
N LYS A 97 0.63 -8.89 -10.93
CA LYS A 97 1.33 -9.61 -12.03
C LYS A 97 2.85 -9.69 -11.85
N ASP A 98 3.44 -8.72 -11.15
CA ASP A 98 4.87 -8.71 -10.85
C ASP A 98 5.28 -9.88 -9.93
N ALA A 99 4.38 -10.40 -9.08
CA ALA A 99 4.61 -11.63 -8.32
C ALA A 99 4.34 -12.87 -9.20
N ASN A 100 5.39 -13.64 -9.49
CA ASN A 100 5.36 -14.78 -10.40
C ASN A 100 6.42 -15.83 -10.00
N SER A 101 6.69 -16.83 -10.84
CA SER A 101 7.60 -17.94 -10.53
C SER A 101 9.08 -17.52 -10.36
N THR A 102 9.49 -16.35 -10.88
CA THR A 102 10.86 -15.85 -10.78
C THR A 102 11.08 -14.80 -9.71
N GLN A 103 10.02 -14.24 -9.11
CA GLN A 103 10.12 -13.18 -8.09
C GLN A 103 8.86 -13.03 -7.22
N SER A 104 9.05 -12.62 -5.96
CA SER A 104 7.99 -12.24 -5.02
C SER A 104 7.95 -10.73 -4.77
N LEU A 105 6.87 -10.24 -4.14
CA LEU A 105 6.76 -8.86 -3.66
C LEU A 105 6.71 -8.87 -2.13
N VAL A 106 7.63 -8.19 -1.48
CA VAL A 106 7.58 -7.93 -0.03
C VAL A 106 6.98 -6.55 0.20
N SER A 107 5.89 -6.48 0.96
CA SER A 107 5.19 -5.24 1.31
C SER A 107 5.99 -4.40 2.28
N TYR A 108 6.06 -3.09 2.05
CA TYR A 108 6.60 -2.11 3.00
C TYR A 108 5.49 -1.25 3.59
N HIS A 109 4.64 -0.69 2.73
CA HIS A 109 3.55 0.19 3.11
C HIS A 109 2.34 -0.05 2.20
N ARG A 110 1.15 -0.02 2.78
CA ARG A 110 -0.14 -0.03 2.08
C ARG A 110 -1.07 0.93 2.80
N LEU A 111 -1.12 2.18 2.34
CA LEU A 111 -1.81 3.25 3.04
C LEU A 111 -3.13 3.61 2.35
N ASN A 112 -4.15 3.86 3.16
CA ASN A 112 -5.41 4.48 2.78
C ASN A 112 -5.38 5.96 3.20
N LEU A 113 -5.24 6.86 2.23
CA LEU A 113 -5.00 8.27 2.46
C LEU A 113 -6.30 9.03 2.74
N GLY A 114 -6.27 10.00 3.64
CA GLY A 114 -7.46 10.76 4.01
C GLY A 114 -8.52 9.96 4.79
N ALA A 115 -8.22 8.70 5.15
CA ALA A 115 -9.03 7.88 6.02
C ALA A 115 -8.67 8.11 7.49
N ASN A 116 -9.66 8.01 8.37
CA ASN A 116 -9.44 8.04 9.82
C ASN A 116 -9.23 6.64 10.41
N ASP A 117 -9.73 5.60 9.73
CA ASP A 117 -9.81 4.23 10.24
C ASP A 117 -9.07 3.26 9.31
N TYR A 118 -8.33 2.34 9.93
CA TYR A 118 -7.68 1.21 9.27
C TYR A 118 -8.71 0.26 8.63
N LEU A 119 -8.33 -0.35 7.49
CA LEU A 119 -9.19 -1.27 6.75
C LEU A 119 -8.56 -2.64 6.50
N ARG A 120 -9.38 -3.70 6.63
CA ARG A 120 -9.08 -5.10 6.31
C ARG A 120 -10.36 -5.87 5.94
N TYR A 121 -10.33 -7.20 5.99
CA TYR A 121 -11.54 -8.04 5.95
C TYR A 121 -12.61 -7.59 6.98
N PRO A 122 -13.92 -7.54 6.64
CA PRO A 122 -14.55 -8.06 5.42
C PRO A 122 -14.51 -7.13 4.21
N TYR A 123 -14.00 -5.90 4.36
CA TYR A 123 -14.04 -4.87 3.31
C TYR A 123 -12.95 -5.05 2.24
N ASP A 124 -11.84 -5.73 2.59
CA ASP A 124 -10.90 -6.29 1.62
C ASP A 124 -11.05 -7.83 1.59
N PRO A 125 -11.48 -8.44 0.46
CA PRO A 125 -11.64 -9.89 0.36
C PRO A 125 -10.31 -10.65 0.46
N TYR A 126 -9.17 -9.98 0.17
CA TYR A 126 -7.83 -10.55 0.31
C TYR A 126 -7.22 -10.33 1.70
N ASP A 127 -7.96 -9.68 2.61
CA ASP A 127 -7.54 -9.37 4.00
C ASP A 127 -6.17 -8.69 4.10
N ARG A 128 -5.84 -7.84 3.12
CA ARG A 128 -4.69 -6.94 3.17
C ARG A 128 -4.93 -5.88 4.23
N PHE A 129 -3.85 -5.44 4.86
CA PHE A 129 -3.88 -4.36 5.84
C PHE A 129 -3.70 -3.03 5.11
N TRP A 130 -4.68 -2.14 5.27
CA TRP A 130 -4.68 -0.78 4.77
C TRP A 130 -4.62 0.17 5.95
N ASP A 131 -3.43 0.66 6.24
CA ASP A 131 -3.20 1.58 7.34
C ASP A 131 -3.73 2.96 6.97
N ASN A 132 -4.51 3.58 7.86
CA ASN A 132 -5.03 4.92 7.63
C ASN A 132 -3.91 5.96 7.71
N PHE A 133 -3.93 6.95 6.83
CA PHE A 133 -2.89 7.97 6.80
C PHE A 133 -3.40 9.36 6.45
N THR A 134 -3.11 10.32 7.32
CA THR A 134 -3.51 11.72 7.22
C THR A 134 -2.36 12.61 7.68
N LEU A 135 -2.22 13.80 7.10
CA LEU A 135 -1.30 14.84 7.57
C LEU A 135 -2.08 16.14 7.78
N ASP A 136 -1.71 16.94 8.78
CA ASP A 136 -2.33 18.24 9.08
C ASP A 136 -2.19 19.25 7.92
N THR A 137 -1.23 19.03 7.01
CA THR A 137 -0.99 19.83 5.81
C THR A 137 -1.86 19.41 4.61
N TRP A 138 -2.61 18.31 4.72
CA TRP A 138 -3.48 17.79 3.67
C TRP A 138 -4.94 18.13 3.92
N THR A 139 -5.70 18.28 2.83
CA THR A 139 -7.16 18.27 2.86
C THR A 139 -7.63 16.85 2.58
N ASN A 140 -8.32 16.25 3.54
CA ASN A 140 -8.91 14.91 3.38
C ASN A 140 -10.30 15.05 2.76
N ILE A 141 -10.59 14.26 1.73
CA ILE A 141 -11.90 14.24 1.05
C ILE A 141 -12.44 12.82 0.97
N SER A 142 -13.77 12.70 0.88
CA SER A 142 -14.44 11.41 0.76
C SER A 142 -15.68 11.47 -0.13
N THR A 143 -16.17 10.29 -0.52
CA THR A 143 -17.43 10.14 -1.27
C THR A 143 -18.21 8.92 -0.78
N SER A 144 -19.54 8.99 -0.82
CA SER A 144 -20.43 7.86 -0.58
C SER A 144 -20.67 7.00 -1.84
N SER A 145 -20.20 7.46 -3.01
CA SER A 145 -20.38 6.73 -4.27
C SER A 145 -19.49 5.50 -4.32
N THR A 146 -20.05 4.33 -4.64
CA THR A 146 -19.26 3.12 -4.92
C THR A 146 -18.29 3.38 -6.07
N VAL A 147 -17.05 2.91 -5.92
CA VAL A 147 -16.02 3.00 -6.96
C VAL A 147 -15.67 1.59 -7.41
N SER A 148 -15.72 1.35 -8.72
CA SER A 148 -15.37 0.04 -9.27
C SER A 148 -13.87 -0.21 -9.07
N PRO A 149 -13.46 -1.36 -8.49
CA PRO A 149 -12.05 -1.69 -8.25
C PRO A 149 -11.32 -2.06 -9.55
N ASP A 150 -10.00 -1.97 -9.52
CA ASP A 150 -9.13 -2.21 -10.67
C ASP A 150 -8.81 -3.71 -10.81
N THR A 151 -8.46 -4.17 -12.01
CA THR A 151 -8.25 -5.60 -12.26
C THR A 151 -6.83 -6.12 -12.03
N GLU A 152 -5.87 -5.24 -11.68
CA GLU A 152 -4.46 -5.64 -11.46
C GLU A 152 -4.02 -5.58 -10.00
N TYR A 153 -4.75 -4.89 -9.15
CA TYR A 153 -4.53 -4.72 -7.72
C TYR A 153 -5.82 -4.96 -6.92
N ALA A 154 -6.99 -4.78 -7.52
CA ALA A 154 -8.28 -4.92 -6.85
C ALA A 154 -8.34 -4.10 -5.55
N THR A 155 -7.98 -2.82 -5.65
CA THR A 155 -8.03 -1.87 -4.53
C THR A 155 -9.47 -1.76 -3.99
N PRO A 156 -9.73 -1.94 -2.68
CA PRO A 156 -11.11 -2.00 -2.17
C PRO A 156 -11.91 -0.72 -2.38
N SER A 157 -13.21 -0.81 -2.69
CA SER A 157 -14.06 0.37 -2.94
C SER A 157 -14.09 1.37 -1.77
N LEU A 158 -13.88 0.94 -0.52
CA LEU A 158 -13.86 1.86 0.62
C LEU A 158 -12.53 2.64 0.72
N VAL A 159 -11.40 2.01 0.36
CA VAL A 159 -10.12 2.71 0.15
C VAL A 159 -10.26 3.71 -0.99
N MET A 160 -11.06 3.36 -2.00
CA MET A 160 -11.46 4.25 -3.09
C MET A 160 -12.49 5.33 -2.72
N GLN A 161 -12.87 5.45 -1.45
CA GLN A 161 -13.81 6.45 -0.95
C GLN A 161 -13.20 7.47 0.02
N THR A 162 -11.90 7.34 0.35
CA THR A 162 -11.10 8.31 1.13
C THR A 162 -9.79 8.70 0.42
N ALA A 163 -9.46 9.99 0.35
CA ALA A 163 -8.27 10.48 -0.33
C ALA A 163 -7.71 11.78 0.26
N ALA A 164 -6.43 12.02 0.01
CA ALA A 164 -5.73 13.25 0.37
C ALA A 164 -5.49 14.14 -0.85
N THR A 165 -5.71 15.44 -0.68
CA THR A 165 -5.49 16.50 -1.68
C THR A 165 -4.86 17.72 -1.02
N THR A 166 -4.34 18.66 -1.80
CA THR A 166 -3.83 19.95 -1.29
C THR A 166 -4.91 21.03 -1.38
N LEU A 167 -4.70 22.19 -0.74
CA LEU A 167 -5.71 23.26 -0.72
C LEU A 167 -5.96 23.88 -2.11
N ASN A 168 -4.97 23.83 -3.01
CA ASN A 168 -5.03 24.42 -4.34
C ASN A 168 -3.94 23.84 -5.25
N THR A 169 -4.03 24.11 -6.55
CA THR A 169 -3.11 23.63 -7.60
C THR A 169 -1.65 24.06 -7.43
N LYS A 170 -1.36 25.13 -6.66
CA LYS A 170 0.01 25.61 -6.46
C LYS A 170 0.81 24.77 -5.46
N GLN A 171 0.14 23.88 -4.72
CA GLN A 171 0.75 23.04 -3.69
C GLN A 171 0.92 21.60 -4.19
N SER A 172 2.14 21.10 -4.05
CA SER A 172 2.48 19.68 -4.27
C SER A 172 1.85 18.81 -3.18
N LEU A 173 1.28 17.67 -3.56
CA LEU A 173 0.88 16.64 -2.60
C LEU A 173 2.09 15.71 -2.40
N ASP A 174 2.83 15.98 -1.33
CA ASP A 174 4.07 15.28 -1.00
C ASP A 174 3.81 14.20 0.06
N LEU A 175 4.24 12.96 -0.20
CA LEU A 175 4.38 11.94 0.84
C LEU A 175 5.59 12.29 1.74
N PRO A 176 5.62 11.91 3.03
CA PRO A 176 6.72 12.28 3.94
C PRO A 176 8.11 11.90 3.38
N PRO A 177 9.18 12.71 3.62
CA PRO A 177 9.34 13.55 4.82
C PRO A 177 9.78 15.03 4.59
N TRP A 178 8.94 15.99 5.04
CA TRP A 178 9.16 17.46 5.21
C TRP A 178 9.25 18.34 3.92
N THR A 179 8.94 19.66 3.90
CA THR A 179 8.50 20.64 4.93
C THR A 179 7.16 21.35 4.62
N SER A 180 7.11 22.61 4.12
CA SER A 180 5.87 23.43 4.14
C SER A 180 5.77 24.72 3.27
N LYS A 181 4.49 25.17 3.07
CA LYS A 181 3.95 26.51 2.65
C LYS A 181 3.86 26.83 1.14
N ASN A 182 2.90 27.62 0.60
CA ASN A 182 1.72 28.35 1.15
C ASN A 182 0.58 28.49 0.07
N GLU A 183 -0.52 29.22 0.33
CA GLU A 183 -1.81 29.14 -0.41
C GLU A 183 -2.05 30.15 -1.58
N THR A 184 -3.03 29.86 -2.46
CA THR A 184 -4.11 30.79 -2.91
C THR A 184 -5.13 30.11 -3.86
N ASP A 185 -6.40 30.55 -3.84
CA ASP A 185 -7.60 29.89 -4.40
C ASP A 185 -8.23 30.62 -5.62
N ILE A 186 -8.69 29.88 -6.65
CA ILE A 186 -9.64 30.31 -7.73
C ILE A 186 -10.35 29.07 -8.37
N PRO A 187 -11.69 29.08 -8.61
CA PRO A 187 -12.40 28.02 -9.35
C PRO A 187 -13.00 28.43 -10.72
N ARG A 188 -12.95 27.53 -11.72
CA ARG A 188 -14.10 27.04 -12.54
C ARG A 188 -13.64 26.09 -13.69
N THR A 189 -14.57 25.25 -14.17
CA THR A 189 -14.35 24.04 -14.99
C THR A 189 -13.46 23.01 -14.30
N PHE A 190 -14.07 22.08 -13.56
CA PHE A 190 -13.35 21.07 -12.76
C PHE A 190 -12.59 20.04 -13.60
N PHE A 191 -11.34 20.34 -13.91
CA PHE A 191 -10.36 19.46 -14.54
C PHE A 191 -9.20 19.21 -13.58
N ARG A 192 -8.83 17.94 -13.40
CA ARG A 192 -7.69 17.50 -12.57
C ARG A 192 -6.68 16.83 -13.51
N GLU A 193 -5.47 17.37 -13.57
CA GLU A 193 -4.34 16.81 -14.32
C GLU A 193 -3.06 17.06 -13.52
N PHE A 194 -2.22 16.04 -13.33
CA PHE A 194 -0.97 16.22 -12.60
C PHE A 194 0.14 15.28 -13.05
N ASP A 195 1.36 15.73 -12.77
CA ASP A 195 2.59 15.00 -12.95
C ASP A 195 2.99 14.33 -11.62
N ILE A 196 3.61 13.15 -11.71
CA ILE A 196 4.14 12.41 -10.56
C ILE A 196 5.66 12.43 -10.64
N PHE A 197 6.30 12.87 -9.56
CA PHE A 197 7.75 12.88 -9.42
C PHE A 197 8.19 11.89 -8.34
N VAL A 198 9.30 11.20 -8.58
CA VAL A 198 9.96 10.33 -7.60
C VAL A 198 11.42 10.78 -7.47
N ASN A 199 11.84 11.13 -6.26
CA ASN A 199 13.15 11.73 -5.97
C ASN A 199 13.48 12.99 -6.78
N GLY A 200 12.45 13.70 -7.24
CA GLY A 200 12.57 14.91 -8.07
C GLY A 200 12.51 14.66 -9.57
N ASP A 201 12.72 13.41 -10.02
CA ASP A 201 12.61 13.02 -11.43
C ASP A 201 11.16 12.80 -11.83
N LEU A 202 10.79 13.23 -13.05
CA LEU A 202 9.46 13.03 -13.61
C LEU A 202 9.24 11.55 -13.93
N ALA A 203 8.38 10.88 -13.16
CA ALA A 203 8.02 9.48 -13.36
C ALA A 203 6.84 9.32 -14.31
N PHE A 204 5.84 10.21 -14.22
CA PHE A 204 4.65 10.22 -15.07
C PHE A 204 4.15 11.63 -15.33
N ASN A 205 3.68 11.89 -16.54
CA ASN A 205 3.18 13.19 -16.96
C ASN A 205 1.68 13.16 -17.29
N SER A 206 1.02 14.31 -17.11
CA SER A 206 -0.33 14.60 -17.60
C SER A 206 -1.38 13.54 -17.22
N ILE A 207 -1.34 13.03 -15.98
CA ILE A 207 -2.31 12.03 -15.54
C ILE A 207 -3.66 12.68 -15.30
N VAL A 208 -4.67 12.26 -16.06
CA VAL A 208 -6.08 12.66 -15.92
C VAL A 208 -6.87 11.53 -15.26
N PRO A 209 -7.39 11.69 -14.03
CA PRO A 209 -8.17 10.68 -13.36
C PRO A 209 -9.55 10.44 -13.98
N SER A 210 -10.06 9.21 -13.89
CA SER A 210 -11.37 8.82 -14.43
C SER A 210 -12.48 8.79 -13.36
N LYS A 211 -13.65 9.37 -13.67
CA LYS A 211 -14.79 9.45 -12.75
C LYS A 211 -15.25 8.05 -12.31
N LEU A 212 -15.21 7.78 -11.00
CA LEU A 212 -15.78 6.57 -10.34
C LEU A 212 -15.19 5.22 -10.83
N HIS A 213 -14.01 5.26 -11.45
CA HIS A 213 -13.22 4.09 -11.80
C HIS A 213 -11.83 4.21 -11.18
N SER A 214 -11.42 3.21 -10.39
CA SER A 214 -10.04 3.13 -9.91
C SER A 214 -9.08 2.86 -11.08
N GLY A 215 -7.99 3.62 -11.16
CA GLY A 215 -6.93 3.40 -12.14
C GLY A 215 -5.57 3.70 -11.53
N PHE A 216 -4.63 2.76 -11.67
CA PHE A 216 -3.29 2.87 -11.08
C PHE A 216 -2.25 3.36 -12.08
N THR A 217 -1.14 3.83 -11.55
CA THR A 217 0.11 4.15 -12.22
C THR A 217 1.24 3.47 -11.45
N LYS A 218 2.18 2.81 -12.17
CA LYS A 218 3.23 1.98 -11.58
C LYS A 218 4.60 2.29 -12.17
N CYS A 219 5.53 2.77 -11.34
CA CYS A 219 6.97 2.84 -11.67
C CYS A 219 7.79 1.82 -10.86
N THR A 220 9.03 1.65 -11.29
CA THR A 220 10.05 0.82 -10.65
C THR A 220 11.34 1.62 -10.55
N HIS A 221 11.87 1.83 -9.34
CA HIS A 221 13.13 2.56 -9.12
C HIS A 221 14.13 1.71 -8.33
N THR A 222 15.41 1.78 -8.69
CA THR A 222 16.51 1.03 -8.04
C THR A 222 17.54 1.97 -7.41
N GLY A 223 18.17 1.54 -6.31
CA GLY A 223 19.41 2.14 -5.81
C GLY A 223 19.27 3.23 -4.74
N ASN A 224 18.04 3.59 -4.33
CA ASN A 224 17.81 4.50 -3.21
C ASN A 224 17.24 3.75 -1.99
N THR A 225 17.55 4.24 -0.79
CA THR A 225 16.98 3.76 0.48
C THR A 225 15.78 4.57 0.95
N ILE A 226 15.59 5.76 0.38
CA ILE A 226 14.49 6.70 0.65
C ILE A 226 13.91 7.13 -0.71
N TYR A 227 12.59 7.24 -0.77
CA TYR A 227 11.87 7.61 -1.98
C TYR A 227 10.83 8.69 -1.68
N ASN A 228 11.12 9.90 -2.13
CA ASN A 228 10.24 11.06 -1.98
C ASN A 228 9.29 11.11 -3.18
N VAL A 229 7.99 11.15 -2.92
CA VAL A 229 6.95 11.17 -3.96
C VAL A 229 6.20 12.48 -3.88
N SER A 230 6.14 13.19 -5.01
CA SER A 230 5.47 14.48 -5.15
C SER A 230 4.50 14.45 -6.32
N LEU A 231 3.23 14.77 -6.09
CA LEU A 231 2.23 14.96 -7.14
C LEU A 231 2.04 16.46 -7.36
N LYS A 232 2.22 16.96 -8.59
CA LYS A 232 2.12 18.40 -8.90
C LYS A 232 1.14 18.66 -10.03
N ALA A 233 0.16 19.53 -9.79
CA ALA A 233 -0.80 19.92 -10.80
C ALA A 233 -0.11 20.52 -12.04
N THR A 234 -0.55 20.15 -13.23
CA THR A 234 -0.08 20.78 -14.48
C THR A 234 -0.66 22.18 -14.62
N SER A 235 -0.13 22.98 -15.56
CA SER A 235 -0.69 24.28 -15.92
C SER A 235 -2.13 24.23 -16.46
N ASN A 236 -2.59 23.06 -16.91
CA ASN A 236 -3.95 22.86 -17.42
C ASN A 236 -4.95 22.58 -16.29
N SER A 237 -4.46 22.15 -15.13
CA SER A 237 -5.32 21.68 -14.04
C SER A 237 -5.93 22.83 -13.25
N THR A 238 -7.22 22.71 -12.98
CA THR A 238 -7.98 23.61 -12.10
C THR A 238 -8.19 23.04 -10.70
N LEU A 239 -7.95 21.73 -10.54
CA LEU A 239 -8.05 21.01 -9.27
C LEU A 239 -6.65 20.60 -8.81
N PRO A 240 -6.39 20.59 -7.48
CA PRO A 240 -5.13 20.11 -6.91
C PRO A 240 -4.79 18.66 -7.33
N PRO A 241 -3.56 18.17 -7.10
CA PRO A 241 -3.27 16.73 -7.10
C PRO A 241 -4.16 15.96 -6.10
N LEU A 242 -4.37 14.66 -6.33
CA LEU A 242 -5.17 13.80 -5.45
C LEU A 242 -4.58 12.39 -5.37
N LEU A 243 -4.59 11.78 -4.20
CA LEU A 243 -4.18 10.40 -4.03
C LEU A 243 -5.06 9.68 -3.00
N ASN A 244 -5.60 8.53 -3.38
CA ASN A 244 -6.44 7.69 -2.52
C ASN A 244 -5.59 6.77 -1.67
N ALA A 245 -4.60 6.18 -2.31
CA ALA A 245 -3.94 4.99 -1.84
C ALA A 245 -2.54 4.94 -2.42
N PHE A 246 -1.62 4.39 -1.64
CA PHE A 246 -0.38 3.91 -2.23
C PHE A 246 0.05 2.58 -1.64
N GLU A 247 0.69 1.76 -2.47
CA GLU A 247 1.37 0.54 -2.05
C GLU A 247 2.83 0.57 -2.47
N ILE A 248 3.72 0.28 -1.52
CA ILE A 248 5.16 0.12 -1.74
C ILE A 248 5.55 -1.34 -1.52
N TYR A 249 6.23 -1.90 -2.53
CA TYR A 249 6.79 -3.25 -2.49
C TYR A 249 8.26 -3.25 -2.91
N ALA A 250 9.05 -4.16 -2.34
CA ALA A 250 10.31 -4.62 -2.92
C ALA A 250 10.07 -5.92 -3.70
N ILE A 251 10.56 -5.99 -4.95
CA ILE A 251 10.56 -7.22 -5.74
C ILE A 251 11.81 -8.04 -5.37
N LYS A 252 11.64 -9.26 -4.86
CA LYS A 252 12.75 -10.16 -4.51
C LYS A 252 12.84 -11.33 -5.51
N PRO A 253 13.96 -11.49 -6.25
CA PRO A 253 14.18 -12.62 -7.15
C PRO A 253 14.23 -13.98 -6.42
N THR A 254 13.88 -15.07 -7.12
CA THR A 254 13.88 -16.44 -6.56
C THR A 254 15.18 -17.23 -6.79
N ARG A 255 16.23 -16.64 -7.39
CA ARG A 255 17.51 -17.32 -7.63
C ARG A 255 18.58 -16.90 -6.62
N VAL A 256 19.20 -17.89 -5.99
CA VAL A 256 20.36 -17.70 -5.10
C VAL A 256 21.61 -17.50 -5.95
N GLY A 257 22.28 -16.35 -5.78
CA GLY A 257 23.53 -16.02 -6.49
C GLY A 257 23.50 -14.64 -7.16
N ASP A 258 22.31 -14.14 -7.49
CA ASP A 258 22.12 -12.77 -7.97
C ASP A 258 22.05 -11.80 -6.78
N ASN A 259 22.72 -10.64 -6.87
CA ASN A 259 22.62 -9.60 -5.85
C ASN A 259 21.16 -9.15 -5.70
N PRO A 260 20.64 -8.97 -4.47
CA PRO A 260 19.27 -8.52 -4.27
C PRO A 260 19.10 -7.11 -4.83
N LEU A 261 18.42 -7.00 -5.97
CA LEU A 261 17.89 -5.73 -6.43
C LEU A 261 16.86 -5.25 -5.41
N VAL A 262 16.88 -3.96 -5.08
CA VAL A 262 15.82 -3.29 -4.31
C VAL A 262 15.05 -2.37 -5.25
N PRO A 263 14.08 -2.91 -6.01
CA PRO A 263 13.17 -2.11 -6.79
C PRO A 263 12.02 -1.62 -5.91
N LEU A 264 11.93 -0.31 -5.71
CA LEU A 264 10.71 0.33 -5.22
C LEU A 264 9.64 0.23 -6.31
N LYS A 265 8.58 -0.51 -6.01
CA LYS A 265 7.30 -0.35 -6.70
C LYS A 265 6.54 0.79 -6.05
N LEU A 266 6.18 1.81 -6.84
CA LEU A 266 5.18 2.79 -6.43
C LEU A 266 3.85 2.41 -7.09
N SER A 267 2.80 2.16 -6.30
CA SER A 267 1.44 1.98 -6.83
C SER A 267 0.66 3.24 -6.50
N VAL A 268 0.41 4.10 -7.49
CA VAL A 268 -0.30 5.38 -7.33
C VAL A 268 -1.69 5.22 -7.93
N LEU A 269 -2.77 5.41 -7.17
CA LEU A 269 -4.12 5.18 -7.69
C LEU A 269 -5.09 6.29 -7.24
N LEU A 270 -5.86 6.82 -8.20
CA LEU A 270 -5.67 8.24 -8.53
C LEU A 270 -6.94 9.12 -8.61
N ASP A 271 -8.14 8.60 -8.33
CA ASP A 271 -9.33 9.49 -8.16
C ASP A 271 -10.25 9.12 -7.02
N ILE A 272 -10.63 10.16 -6.30
CA ILE A 272 -11.90 10.30 -5.58
C ILE A 272 -12.46 11.64 -5.99
N LYS A 273 -13.55 11.58 -6.73
CA LYS A 273 -14.34 12.78 -7.00
C LYS A 273 -14.70 13.44 -5.67
N PRO A 274 -14.27 14.69 -5.42
CA PRO A 274 -15.05 15.55 -4.55
C PRO A 274 -16.45 15.62 -5.16
N LEU A 275 -17.48 15.46 -4.33
CA LEU A 275 -18.84 15.74 -4.77
C LEU A 275 -18.87 17.19 -5.27
N THR A 276 -19.20 17.36 -6.55
CA THR A 276 -19.33 18.67 -7.17
C THR A 276 -20.40 19.46 -6.44
N LYS A 277 -20.04 20.65 -5.96
CA LYS A 277 -20.92 21.61 -5.27
C LYS A 277 -22.06 22.07 -6.19
N LEU A 278 -23.11 21.26 -6.31
CA LEU A 278 -24.30 21.57 -7.10
C LEU A 278 -25.49 20.66 -6.76
N ASP A 279 -26.00 20.81 -5.54
CA ASP A 279 -27.45 20.74 -5.28
C ASP A 279 -27.87 22.10 -4.70
N VAL A 280 -28.25 23.01 -5.60
CA VAL A 280 -28.85 24.30 -5.24
C VAL A 280 -30.33 24.22 -5.56
N GLU A 281 -31.10 23.62 -4.66
CA GLU A 281 -32.52 23.95 -4.55
C GLU A 281 -32.69 25.09 -3.54
N ARG A 282 -32.74 26.31 -4.06
CA ARG A 282 -33.38 27.41 -3.34
C ARG A 282 -34.88 27.16 -3.32
N SER A 283 -35.42 26.64 -2.23
CA SER A 283 -36.84 26.76 -1.93
C SER A 283 -37.16 28.22 -1.56
N VAL A 284 -37.46 29.03 -2.58
CA VAL A 284 -38.07 30.35 -2.37
C VAL A 284 -39.54 30.11 -2.03
N ALA A 285 -39.85 30.02 -0.74
CA ALA A 285 -41.22 29.96 -0.25
C ALA A 285 -41.87 31.35 -0.32
N SER A 286 -42.45 31.68 -1.47
CA SER A 286 -43.37 32.82 -1.62
C SER A 286 -44.82 32.33 -1.53
N LEU A 287 -45.47 32.53 -0.38
CA LEU A 287 -46.93 32.51 -0.16
C LEU A 287 -47.16 33.26 1.17
N SER A 288 -47.35 34.58 1.16
CA SER A 288 -48.67 35.22 1.18
C SER A 288 -49.60 34.73 2.29
N HIS A 289 -49.80 35.58 3.30
CA HIS A 289 -51.05 35.79 4.05
C HIS A 289 -51.22 37.31 4.16
#